data_AF-A0A7K0LNN1-F1
#
_entry.id   AF-A0A7K0LNN1-F1
#
_cell.length_a   1.000
_cell.length_b   1.000
_cell.length_c   1.000
_cell.angle_alpha   90.00
_cell.angle_beta   90.00
_cell.angle_gamma   90.00
#
_symmetry.space_group_name_H-M   'P 1'
#
loop_
_entity.id
_entity.type
_entity.pdbx_description
1 polymer ?
#
loop_
_entity_poly.entity_id
_entity_poly.type
_entity_poly.pdbx_seq_one_letter_code
_entity_poly.pdbx_strand_id
1 'polypeptide(L)'
;MAAIGDPALRSTWSGIPAAIMAAATSLGHEPVAVGPLNAAGFRCAGRAARGARVFGQHVQFDRIGVLRRAAAREVRRGVEHDSLSAVISVTSLALSDRVSVGAPLALWTDAIVPLMVDYYPQFTGLPNWNVQGMMRAEREALASVDLIALASQWALDGLRTHYPEVSTPALVVPFGPSLSPEPGYQRTESESESPMVLSVGVDWHRKGMDTLVEAAGIARDALPD
;
A
#
# COMPACT_ATOMS: atom_id res chain seq x y z
N MET A 1 9.95 -7.02 -7.90
CA MET A 1 8.79 -6.44 -7.18
C MET A 1 8.72 -7.08 -5.80
N ALA A 2 8.91 -6.30 -4.73
CA ALA A 2 8.82 -6.78 -3.36
C ALA A 2 7.51 -6.34 -2.68
N ALA A 3 6.84 -7.27 -2.00
CA ALA A 3 5.63 -7.00 -1.21
C ALA A 3 5.51 -7.98 -0.02
N ILE A 4 4.76 -7.59 1.03
CA ILE A 4 4.51 -8.49 2.17
C ILE A 4 3.69 -9.71 1.75
N GLY A 5 2.64 -9.51 0.94
CA GLY A 5 1.90 -10.60 0.30
C GLY A 5 2.58 -11.06 -0.99
N ASP A 6 2.02 -12.10 -1.62
CA ASP A 6 2.50 -12.57 -2.93
C ASP A 6 2.22 -11.50 -3.99
N PRO A 7 3.24 -10.89 -4.61
CA PRO A 7 3.05 -9.82 -5.59
C PRO A 7 2.27 -10.27 -6.83
N ALA A 8 2.27 -11.57 -7.17
CA ALA A 8 1.60 -12.09 -8.36
C ALA A 8 0.09 -12.23 -8.20
N LEU A 9 -0.41 -12.24 -6.95
CA LEU A 9 -1.83 -12.41 -6.68
C LEU A 9 -2.58 -11.07 -6.75
N ARG A 10 -3.70 -11.05 -7.50
CA ARG A 10 -4.61 -9.90 -7.55
C ARG A 10 -5.30 -9.58 -6.21
N SER A 11 -5.32 -10.54 -5.30
CA SER A 11 -5.82 -10.34 -3.93
C SER A 11 -4.83 -9.60 -3.03
N THR A 12 -3.54 -9.53 -3.41
CA THR A 12 -2.53 -8.80 -2.66
C THR A 12 -2.66 -7.31 -2.94
N TRP A 13 -3.00 -6.54 -1.91
CA TRP A 13 -3.03 -5.07 -1.94
C TRP A 13 -3.76 -4.53 -3.18
N SER A 14 -5.02 -4.96 -3.33
CA SER A 14 -5.90 -4.57 -4.45
C SER A 14 -5.37 -4.89 -5.85
N GLY A 15 -4.38 -5.78 -5.95
CA GLY A 15 -3.76 -6.21 -7.20
C GLY A 15 -2.80 -5.18 -7.80
N ILE A 16 -2.46 -4.11 -7.07
CA ILE A 16 -1.50 -3.10 -7.53
C ILE A 16 -0.14 -3.74 -7.89
N PRO A 17 0.45 -4.64 -7.07
CA PRO A 17 1.75 -5.23 -7.42
C PRO A 17 1.67 -6.08 -8.70
N ALA A 18 0.59 -6.85 -8.86
CA ALA A 18 0.34 -7.66 -10.04
C ALA A 18 0.16 -6.79 -11.29
N ALA A 19 -0.53 -5.65 -11.17
CA ALA A 19 -0.71 -4.69 -12.26
C ALA A 19 0.62 -4.03 -12.66
N ILE A 20 1.46 -3.63 -11.70
CA ILE A 20 2.79 -3.07 -11.98
C ILE A 20 3.67 -4.11 -12.69
N MET A 21 3.65 -5.37 -12.26
CA MET A 21 4.41 -6.43 -12.94
C MET A 21 3.90 -6.69 -14.36
N ALA A 22 2.58 -6.75 -14.56
CA ALA A 22 2.00 -6.90 -15.90
C ALA A 22 2.40 -5.75 -16.84
N ALA A 23 2.40 -4.51 -16.33
CA ALA A 23 2.86 -3.34 -17.08
C ALA A 23 4.37 -3.42 -17.40
N ALA A 24 5.20 -3.92 -16.48
CA ALA A 24 6.61 -4.14 -16.75
C ALA A 24 6.80 -5.18 -17.87
N THR A 25 6.02 -6.27 -17.87
CA THR A 25 6.04 -7.28 -18.93
C THR A 25 5.61 -6.71 -20.28
N SER A 26 4.56 -5.88 -20.35
CA SER A 26 4.13 -5.28 -21.62
C SER A 26 5.16 -4.30 -22.19
N LEU A 27 6.03 -3.74 -21.34
CA LEU A 27 7.17 -2.91 -21.72
C LEU A 27 8.42 -3.74 -22.09
N GLY A 28 8.34 -5.07 -22.08
CA GLY A 28 9.45 -5.96 -22.45
C GLY A 28 10.42 -6.28 -21.31
N HIS A 29 10.05 -6.01 -20.05
CA HIS A 29 10.85 -6.40 -18.89
C HIS A 29 10.41 -7.74 -18.30
N GLU A 30 11.29 -8.38 -17.55
CA GLU A 30 11.02 -9.64 -16.84
C GLU A 30 10.86 -9.38 -15.33
N PRO A 31 9.64 -9.16 -14.82
CA PRO A 31 9.43 -8.87 -13.41
C PRO A 31 9.62 -10.14 -12.55
N VAL A 32 10.52 -10.04 -11.57
CA VAL A 32 10.68 -11.08 -10.53
C VAL A 32 9.87 -10.71 -9.30
N ALA A 33 9.00 -11.60 -8.85
CA ALA A 33 8.23 -11.44 -7.62
C ALA A 33 9.08 -11.85 -6.39
N VAL A 34 9.15 -10.98 -5.39
CA VAL A 34 9.85 -11.20 -4.13
C VAL A 34 8.83 -11.08 -2.99
N GLY A 35 8.18 -12.20 -2.69
CA GLY A 35 7.14 -12.34 -1.67
C GLY A 35 6.35 -13.65 -1.88
N PRO A 36 5.45 -14.03 -0.96
CA PRO A 36 5.10 -13.32 0.28
C PRO A 36 6.23 -13.35 1.31
N LEU A 37 6.56 -12.17 1.87
CA LEU A 37 7.66 -12.03 2.81
C LEU A 37 7.24 -12.52 4.20
N ASN A 38 8.01 -13.45 4.77
CA ASN A 38 7.86 -14.03 6.10
C ASN A 38 6.40 -14.37 6.45
N ALA A 39 5.70 -15.03 5.51
CA ALA A 39 4.26 -15.23 5.59
C ALA A 39 3.81 -15.90 6.91
N ALA A 40 4.61 -16.81 7.47
CA ALA A 40 4.33 -17.45 8.75
C ALA A 40 4.42 -16.47 9.92
N GLY A 41 5.47 -15.65 9.99
CA GLY A 41 5.64 -14.65 11.03
C GLY A 41 4.55 -13.58 11.00
N PHE A 42 4.20 -13.09 9.82
CA PHE A 42 3.09 -12.14 9.62
C PHE A 42 1.73 -12.73 10.02
N ARG A 43 1.47 -14.02 9.72
CA ARG A 43 0.25 -14.70 10.21
C ARG A 43 0.21 -14.81 11.73
N CYS A 44 1.34 -15.13 12.37
CA CYS A 44 1.43 -15.19 13.83
C CYS A 44 1.23 -13.82 14.48
N ALA A 45 1.83 -12.77 13.93
CA ALA A 45 1.59 -11.39 14.38
C ALA A 45 0.12 -10.98 14.25
N GLY A 46 -0.54 -11.31 13.13
CA GLY A 46 -1.97 -11.03 12.97
C GLY A 46 -2.83 -11.75 14.02
N ARG A 47 -2.49 -12.98 14.41
CA ARG A 47 -3.15 -13.69 15.52
C ARG A 47 -2.89 -13.00 16.86
N ALA A 48 -1.66 -12.60 17.14
CA ALA A 48 -1.30 -11.88 18.36
C ALA A 48 -2.00 -10.51 18.46
N ALA A 49 -2.08 -9.75 17.37
CA ALA A 49 -2.77 -8.47 17.30
C ALA A 49 -4.27 -8.62 17.61
N ARG A 50 -4.91 -9.66 17.04
CA ARG A 50 -6.31 -9.98 17.38
C ARG A 50 -6.48 -10.34 18.86
N GLY A 51 -5.56 -11.11 19.42
CA GLY A 51 -5.57 -11.44 20.85
C GLY A 51 -5.41 -10.21 21.74
N ALA A 52 -4.44 -9.34 21.44
CA ALA A 52 -4.24 -8.09 22.17
C ALA A 52 -5.48 -7.18 22.13
N ARG A 53 -6.20 -7.16 21.00
CA ARG A 53 -7.45 -6.39 20.86
C ARG A 53 -8.55 -6.86 21.82
N VAL A 54 -8.58 -8.15 22.18
CA VAL A 54 -9.50 -8.68 23.21
C VAL A 54 -9.20 -8.06 24.59
N PHE A 55 -7.93 -7.71 24.85
CA PHE A 55 -7.50 -7.05 26.08
C PHE A 55 -7.50 -5.51 25.96
N GLY A 56 -8.20 -4.95 24.95
CA GLY A 56 -8.28 -3.51 24.72
C GLY A 56 -6.99 -2.88 24.20
N GLN A 57 -5.99 -3.68 23.82
CA GLN A 57 -4.73 -3.19 23.26
C GLN A 57 -4.75 -3.26 21.75
N HIS A 58 -4.53 -2.13 21.09
CA HIS A 58 -4.41 -2.09 19.64
C HIS A 58 -2.94 -1.99 19.24
N VAL A 59 -2.39 -3.05 18.65
CA VAL A 59 -0.94 -3.13 18.35
C VAL A 59 -0.74 -3.73 16.96
N GLN A 60 0.12 -3.11 16.16
CA GLN A 60 0.59 -3.59 14.85
C GLN A 60 1.82 -4.48 15.03
N PHE A 61 1.61 -5.72 15.49
CA PHE A 61 2.70 -6.68 15.74
C PHE A 61 3.45 -7.09 14.47
N ASP A 62 2.81 -7.00 13.31
CA ASP A 62 3.40 -7.25 11.99
C ASP A 62 4.50 -6.23 11.64
N ARG A 63 4.52 -5.09 12.33
CA ARG A 63 5.47 -4.00 12.12
C ARG A 63 6.55 -3.90 13.21
N ILE A 64 6.70 -4.93 14.04
CA ILE A 64 7.77 -5.00 15.04
C ILE A 64 9.11 -5.41 14.40
N GLY A 65 10.22 -4.95 14.99
CA GLY A 65 11.55 -5.06 14.39
C GLY A 65 12.03 -6.49 14.04
N VAL A 66 11.50 -7.54 14.66
CA VAL A 66 11.89 -8.92 14.34
C VAL A 66 11.32 -9.39 12.99
N LEU A 67 10.02 -9.15 12.76
CA LEU A 67 9.37 -9.54 11.50
C LEU A 67 9.87 -8.69 10.33
N ARG A 68 10.10 -7.41 10.61
CA ARG A 68 10.77 -6.45 9.75
C ARG A 68 12.13 -6.96 9.25
N ARG A 69 13.01 -7.35 10.17
CA ARG A 69 14.34 -7.92 9.86
C ARG A 69 14.26 -9.20 9.05
N ALA A 70 13.25 -10.04 9.32
CA ALA A 70 13.04 -11.25 8.53
C ALA A 70 12.61 -10.92 7.10
N ALA A 71 11.66 -10.00 6.91
CA ALA A 71 11.24 -9.54 5.59
C ALA A 71 12.41 -8.90 4.81
N ALA A 72 13.17 -8.01 5.44
CA ALA A 72 14.35 -7.38 4.84
C ALA A 72 15.41 -8.41 4.39
N ARG A 73 15.63 -9.47 5.18
CA ARG A 73 16.54 -10.56 4.80
C ARG A 73 16.03 -11.36 3.60
N GLU A 74 14.73 -11.60 3.52
CA GLU A 74 14.14 -12.29 2.38
C GLU A 74 14.19 -11.44 1.11
N VAL A 75 14.00 -10.12 1.21
CA VAL A 75 14.22 -9.21 0.09
C VAL A 75 15.67 -9.31 -0.39
N ARG A 76 16.66 -9.23 0.51
CA ARG A 76 18.08 -9.36 0.13
C ARG A 76 18.35 -10.66 -0.61
N ARG A 77 17.88 -11.81 -0.09
CA ARG A 77 18.05 -13.12 -0.74
C ARG A 77 17.34 -13.21 -2.09
N GLY A 78 16.14 -12.65 -2.22
CA GLY A 78 15.40 -12.64 -3.48
C GLY A 78 16.03 -11.72 -4.54
N VAL A 79 16.86 -10.78 -4.11
CA VAL A 79 17.54 -9.79 -4.98
C VAL A 79 19.00 -10.17 -5.28
N GLU A 80 19.57 -11.17 -4.62
CA GLU A 80 20.91 -11.74 -4.92
C GLU A 80 20.99 -12.45 -6.29
N HIS A 81 20.00 -12.28 -7.18
CA HIS A 81 20.09 -12.70 -8.56
C HIS A 81 20.92 -11.69 -9.38
N ASP A 82 22.00 -12.17 -9.99
CA ASP A 82 23.06 -11.43 -10.71
C ASP A 82 22.62 -10.57 -11.92
N SER A 83 21.32 -10.35 -12.16
CA SER A 83 20.83 -9.65 -13.36
C SER A 83 19.73 -8.61 -13.15
N LEU A 84 19.39 -8.25 -11.91
CA LEU A 84 18.33 -7.26 -11.68
C LEU A 84 18.77 -5.86 -12.10
N SER A 85 18.01 -5.25 -13.03
CA SER A 85 18.25 -3.86 -13.46
C SER A 85 17.65 -2.82 -12.51
N ALA A 86 16.66 -3.20 -11.70
CA ALA A 86 16.03 -2.36 -10.69
C ALA A 86 15.19 -3.20 -9.72
N VAL A 87 14.94 -2.66 -8.53
CA VAL A 87 14.05 -3.22 -7.51
C VAL A 87 12.96 -2.20 -7.16
N ILE A 88 11.70 -2.62 -7.23
CA ILE A 88 10.56 -1.82 -6.79
C ILE A 88 9.92 -2.51 -5.60
N SER A 89 9.74 -1.78 -4.51
CA SER A 89 8.96 -2.20 -3.34
C SER A 89 7.71 -1.35 -3.23
N VAL A 90 6.56 -1.98 -2.94
CA VAL A 90 5.31 -1.27 -2.66
C VAL A 90 5.07 -1.00 -1.17
N THR A 91 6.10 -1.18 -0.34
CA THR A 91 6.00 -1.03 1.11
C THR A 91 7.34 -0.69 1.74
N SER A 92 7.33 0.28 2.66
CA SER A 92 8.51 0.65 3.45
C SER A 92 8.92 -0.47 4.43
N LEU A 93 7.97 -1.33 4.83
CA LEU A 93 8.24 -2.40 5.80
C LEU A 93 9.27 -3.42 5.30
N ALA A 94 9.20 -3.77 4.01
CA ALA A 94 10.12 -4.73 3.40
C ALA A 94 11.56 -4.19 3.28
N LEU A 95 11.75 -2.87 3.39
CA LEU A 95 13.05 -2.19 3.21
C LEU A 95 13.66 -1.69 4.52
N SER A 96 12.90 -1.79 5.61
CA SER A 96 13.19 -1.13 6.88
C SER A 96 14.23 -1.83 7.74
N ASP A 97 15.42 -2.05 7.20
CA ASP A 97 16.66 -2.39 7.91
C ASP A 97 17.87 -2.03 7.04
N ARG A 98 17.76 -0.92 6.30
CA ARG A 98 18.74 -0.46 5.29
C ARG A 98 19.07 -1.57 4.31
N VAL A 99 18.04 -2.05 3.60
CA VAL A 99 18.24 -3.05 2.55
C VAL A 99 19.10 -2.41 1.46
N SER A 100 20.34 -2.90 1.33
CA SER A 100 21.21 -2.56 0.20
C SER A 100 21.09 -3.68 -0.81
N VAL A 101 20.94 -3.30 -2.06
CA VAL A 101 20.83 -4.20 -3.21
C VAL A 101 21.79 -3.71 -4.30
N GLY A 102 22.27 -4.59 -5.16
CA GLY A 102 23.24 -4.24 -6.21
C GLY A 102 22.67 -3.45 -7.40
N ALA A 103 21.41 -3.02 -7.31
CA ALA A 103 20.65 -2.36 -8.37
C ALA A 103 19.83 -1.20 -7.81
N PRO A 104 19.42 -0.21 -8.63
CA PRO A 104 18.56 0.88 -8.17
C PRO A 104 17.31 0.39 -7.45
N LEU A 105 17.05 0.92 -6.25
CA LEU A 105 15.94 0.57 -5.37
C LEU A 105 14.95 1.72 -5.28
N ALA A 106 13.71 1.47 -5.67
CA ALA A 106 12.61 2.43 -5.55
C ALA A 106 11.53 1.93 -4.56
N LEU A 107 11.03 2.86 -3.73
CA LEU A 107 9.82 2.68 -2.95
C LEU A 107 8.64 3.35 -3.66
N TRP A 108 7.55 2.63 -3.89
CA TRP A 108 6.33 3.18 -4.47
C TRP A 108 5.12 2.92 -3.54
N THR A 109 4.65 3.95 -2.84
CA THR A 109 3.61 3.79 -1.79
C THR A 109 2.52 4.85 -1.90
N ASP A 110 1.31 4.54 -1.40
CA ASP A 110 0.19 5.50 -1.33
C ASP A 110 0.31 6.46 -0.16
N ALA A 111 0.84 6.00 0.96
CA ALA A 111 0.96 6.77 2.19
C ALA A 111 2.21 6.40 2.99
N ILE A 112 2.56 7.29 3.92
CA ILE A 112 3.59 7.08 4.96
C ILE A 112 2.93 6.84 6.31
N VAL A 113 3.64 6.23 7.26
CA VAL A 113 3.16 5.89 8.61
C VAL A 113 2.48 7.08 9.31
N PRO A 114 3.06 8.29 9.38
CA PRO A 114 2.42 9.44 10.03
C PRO A 114 1.04 9.79 9.47
N LEU A 115 0.85 9.61 8.16
CA LEU A 115 -0.42 9.88 7.50
C LEU A 115 -1.45 8.75 7.70
N MET A 116 -0.99 7.56 8.10
CA MET A 116 -1.86 6.42 8.38
C MET A 116 -2.38 6.41 9.82
N VAL A 117 -1.55 6.85 10.77
CA VAL A 117 -1.87 6.87 12.21
C VAL A 117 -3.08 7.78 12.45
N ASP A 118 -4.05 7.25 13.21
CA ASP A 118 -5.34 7.88 13.54
C ASP A 118 -6.24 8.27 12.34
N TYR A 119 -5.78 8.07 11.10
CA TYR A 119 -6.59 8.21 9.89
C TYR A 119 -7.30 6.90 9.53
N TYR A 120 -6.57 5.80 9.59
CA TYR A 120 -7.12 4.48 9.31
C TYR A 120 -7.49 3.75 10.61
N PRO A 121 -8.66 3.08 10.67
CA PRO A 121 -9.10 2.38 11.88
C PRO A 121 -8.08 1.39 12.43
N GLN A 122 -7.35 0.68 11.57
CA GLN A 122 -6.31 -0.26 11.98
C GLN A 122 -5.07 0.42 12.60
N PHE A 123 -4.85 1.72 12.34
CA PHE A 123 -3.73 2.50 12.89
C PHE A 123 -4.14 3.50 13.96
N THR A 124 -5.38 3.41 14.47
CA THR A 124 -5.90 4.30 15.51
C THR A 124 -5.69 3.72 16.91
N GLY A 125 -5.31 4.54 17.89
CA GLY A 125 -5.19 4.09 19.29
C GLY A 125 -4.02 3.14 19.56
N LEU A 126 -2.97 3.21 18.72
CA LEU A 126 -1.75 2.45 18.91
C LEU A 126 -0.91 3.04 20.06
N PRO A 127 -0.23 2.21 20.88
CA PRO A 127 0.73 2.71 21.86
C PRO A 127 1.83 3.55 21.22
N ASN A 128 2.27 4.61 21.90
CA ASN A 128 3.32 5.50 21.42
C ASN A 128 4.59 4.75 20.99
N TRP A 129 5.02 3.74 21.74
CA TRP A 129 6.21 2.95 21.37
C TRP A 129 6.05 2.22 20.03
N ASN A 130 4.83 1.79 19.67
CA ASN A 130 4.55 1.10 18.43
C ASN A 130 4.59 2.08 17.26
N VAL A 131 3.97 3.26 17.41
CA VAL A 131 4.01 4.34 16.43
C VAL A 131 5.45 4.79 16.18
N GLN A 132 6.21 5.08 17.24
CA GLN A 132 7.61 5.50 17.14
C GLN A 132 8.49 4.42 16.48
N GLY A 133 8.24 3.14 16.79
CA GLY A 133 8.92 2.02 16.12
C GLY A 133 8.66 1.98 14.61
N MET A 134 7.41 2.16 14.19
CA MET A 134 7.04 2.20 12.78
C MET A 134 7.63 3.43 12.06
N MET A 135 7.60 4.61 12.68
CA MET A 135 8.19 5.82 12.10
C MET A 135 9.71 5.73 11.98
N ARG A 136 10.39 5.14 12.97
CA ARG A 136 11.83 4.84 12.87
C ARG A 136 12.13 3.90 11.70
N ALA A 137 11.34 2.84 11.57
CA ALA A 137 11.47 1.87 10.50
C ALA A 137 11.28 2.48 9.11
N GLU A 138 10.24 3.28 8.96
CA GLU A 138 9.94 3.93 7.71
C GLU A 138 11.04 4.95 7.34
N ARG A 139 11.52 5.74 8.30
CA ARG A 139 12.66 6.64 8.08
C ARG A 139 13.90 5.89 7.56
N GLU A 140 14.23 4.74 8.15
CA GLU A 140 15.34 3.90 7.69
C GLU A 140 15.16 3.42 6.26
N ALA A 141 13.94 3.02 5.88
CA ALA A 141 13.61 2.62 4.52
C ALA A 141 13.69 3.79 3.53
N LEU A 142 13.09 4.93 3.86
CA LEU A 142 13.09 6.12 3.01
C LEU A 142 14.51 6.63 2.72
N ALA A 143 15.41 6.54 3.70
CA ALA A 143 16.81 6.92 3.56
C ALA A 143 17.68 5.88 2.83
N SER A 144 17.18 4.66 2.58
CA SER A 144 17.95 3.58 1.95
C SER A 144 17.60 3.31 0.49
N VAL A 145 16.59 3.99 -0.04
CA VAL A 145 16.18 3.86 -1.46
C VAL A 145 16.80 4.97 -2.29
N ASP A 146 16.92 4.73 -3.60
CA ASP A 146 17.39 5.71 -4.57
C ASP A 146 16.28 6.64 -5.05
N LEU A 147 15.02 6.18 -4.94
CA LEU A 147 13.84 6.93 -5.36
C LEU A 147 12.62 6.62 -4.49
N ILE A 148 11.87 7.67 -4.14
CA ILE A 148 10.55 7.57 -3.50
C ILE A 148 9.48 8.04 -4.49
N ALA A 149 8.61 7.13 -4.90
CA ALA A 149 7.41 7.41 -5.68
C ALA A 149 6.18 7.39 -4.76
N LEU A 150 5.39 8.47 -4.78
CA LEU A 150 4.21 8.62 -3.94
C LEU A 150 2.96 8.74 -4.80
N ALA A 151 1.87 8.08 -4.41
CA ALA A 151 0.66 8.06 -5.24
C ALA A 151 -0.07 9.40 -5.35
N SER A 152 0.26 10.39 -4.51
CA SER A 152 -0.43 11.68 -4.47
C SER A 152 0.43 12.81 -3.91
N GLN A 153 0.02 14.05 -4.19
CA GLN A 153 0.63 15.24 -3.59
C GLN A 153 0.47 15.26 -2.05
N TRP A 154 -0.68 14.80 -1.55
CA TRP A 154 -0.93 14.66 -0.11
C TRP A 154 0.14 13.81 0.59
N ALA A 155 0.51 12.68 -0.02
CA ALA A 155 1.57 11.83 0.50
C ALA A 155 2.95 12.49 0.44
N LEU A 156 3.25 13.23 -0.64
CA LEU A 156 4.51 13.96 -0.80
C LEU A 156 4.67 15.10 0.20
N ASP A 157 3.60 15.85 0.46
CA ASP A 157 3.59 16.91 1.46
C ASP A 157 3.75 16.34 2.88
N GLY A 158 3.11 15.19 3.15
CA GLY A 158 3.32 14.46 4.38
C GLY A 158 4.76 13.99 4.56
N LEU A 159 5.40 13.45 3.51
CA LEU A 159 6.82 13.08 3.56
C LEU A 159 7.69 14.27 3.96
N ARG A 160 7.52 15.41 3.28
CA ARG A 160 8.29 16.64 3.54
C ARG A 160 8.05 17.19 4.95
N THR A 161 6.84 17.04 5.48
CA THR A 161 6.46 17.53 6.80
C THR A 161 7.02 16.64 7.91
N HIS A 162 6.91 15.33 7.78
CA HIS A 162 7.23 14.39 8.86
C HIS A 162 8.65 13.83 8.80
N TYR A 163 9.30 13.91 7.64
CA TYR A 163 10.67 13.45 7.40
C TYR A 163 11.50 14.48 6.61
N PRO A 164 11.59 15.75 7.06
CA PRO A 164 12.32 16.80 6.35
C PRO A 164 13.82 16.50 6.19
N GLU A 165 14.36 15.59 7.00
CA GLU A 165 15.75 15.13 6.95
C GLU A 165 16.04 14.13 5.82
N VAL A 166 15.01 13.54 5.20
CA VAL A 166 15.18 12.59 4.10
C VAL A 166 15.52 13.36 2.82
N SER A 167 16.75 13.20 2.34
CA SER A 167 17.25 13.83 1.10
C SER A 167 17.02 13.00 -0.17
N THR A 168 16.47 11.80 -0.03
CA THR A 168 16.17 10.91 -1.15
C THR A 168 15.21 11.59 -2.15
N PRO A 169 15.49 11.56 -3.46
CA PRO A 169 14.60 12.11 -4.46
C PRO A 169 13.18 11.54 -4.33
N ALA A 170 12.18 12.43 -4.31
CA ALA A 170 10.77 12.06 -4.16
C ALA A 170 9.91 12.73 -5.22
N LEU A 171 9.00 11.97 -5.85
CA LEU A 171 8.06 12.49 -6.85
C LEU A 171 6.69 11.81 -6.78
N VAL A 172 5.69 12.48 -7.36
CA VAL A 172 4.32 11.98 -7.41
C VAL A 172 4.15 11.06 -8.63
N VAL A 173 3.85 9.78 -8.39
CA VAL A 173 3.50 8.78 -9.40
C VAL A 173 2.19 8.11 -8.99
N PRO A 174 1.03 8.58 -9.50
CA PRO A 174 -0.26 7.98 -9.20
C PRO A 174 -0.32 6.50 -9.64
N PHE A 175 -1.07 5.68 -8.93
CA PHE A 175 -1.38 4.34 -9.41
C PHE A 175 -2.35 4.42 -10.59
N GLY A 176 -2.07 3.63 -11.62
CA GLY A 176 -2.98 3.46 -12.75
C GLY A 176 -4.15 2.53 -12.42
N PRO A 177 -5.24 2.56 -13.20
CA PRO A 177 -6.28 1.56 -13.09
C PRO A 177 -5.71 0.18 -13.42
N SER A 178 -6.01 -0.84 -12.62
CA SER A 178 -5.56 -2.23 -12.83
C SER A 178 -6.31 -2.92 -13.98
N LEU A 179 -6.58 -2.20 -15.08
CA LEU A 179 -7.33 -2.64 -16.25
C LEU A 179 -6.37 -2.83 -17.41
N SER A 180 -6.27 -4.06 -17.92
CA SER A 180 -5.46 -4.38 -19.11
C SER A 180 -6.08 -5.56 -19.87
N PRO A 181 -6.48 -5.39 -21.15
CA PRO A 181 -6.54 -4.11 -21.84
C PRO A 181 -7.54 -3.15 -21.14
N GLU A 182 -7.36 -1.85 -21.34
CA GLU A 182 -8.40 -0.89 -20.96
C GLU A 182 -9.68 -1.27 -21.69
N PRO A 183 -10.77 -1.63 -20.99
CA PRO A 183 -12.04 -1.87 -21.64
C PRO A 183 -12.49 -0.50 -22.13
N GLY A 184 -12.33 -0.24 -23.43
CA GLY A 184 -12.78 1.02 -24.02
C GLY A 184 -14.22 1.33 -23.60
N TYR A 185 -14.58 2.62 -23.57
CA TYR A 185 -15.92 3.01 -23.18
C TYR A 185 -16.96 2.44 -24.16
N GLN A 186 -17.80 1.54 -23.68
CA GLN A 186 -19.01 1.11 -24.36
C GLN A 186 -20.19 1.52 -23.52
N ARG A 187 -20.98 2.47 -24.04
CA ARG A 187 -22.27 2.78 -23.44
C ARG A 187 -23.17 1.58 -23.68
N THR A 188 -23.45 0.81 -22.63
CA THR A 188 -24.58 -0.11 -22.67
C THR A 188 -25.84 0.73 -22.73
N GLU A 189 -26.67 0.49 -23.74
CA GLU A 189 -28.04 1.01 -23.84
C GLU A 189 -28.90 0.35 -22.75
N SER A 190 -28.60 0.56 -21.48
CA SER A 190 -29.51 0.21 -20.41
C SER A 190 -30.51 1.36 -20.29
N GLU A 191 -31.74 1.10 -20.73
CA GLU A 191 -32.93 1.95 -20.73
C GLU A 191 -33.44 2.31 -19.31
N SER A 192 -32.56 2.64 -18.38
CA SER A 192 -33.01 3.23 -17.11
C SER A 192 -33.14 4.74 -17.31
N GLU A 193 -34.37 5.24 -17.38
CA GLU A 193 -34.63 6.69 -17.34
C GLU A 193 -34.25 7.30 -15.98
N SER A 194 -34.13 6.47 -14.93
CA SER A 194 -33.71 6.90 -13.60
C SER A 194 -32.18 6.86 -13.44
N PRO A 195 -31.56 7.86 -12.79
CA PRO A 195 -30.14 7.84 -12.48
C PRO A 195 -29.77 6.68 -11.56
N MET A 196 -28.70 5.95 -11.91
CA MET A 196 -28.15 4.88 -11.08
C MET A 196 -26.93 5.39 -10.31
N VAL A 197 -26.91 5.16 -8.99
CA VAL A 197 -25.74 5.41 -8.13
C VAL A 197 -25.01 4.10 -7.91
N LEU A 198 -23.75 4.03 -8.35
CA LEU A 198 -22.86 2.91 -8.06
C LEU A 198 -21.74 3.37 -7.13
N SER A 199 -21.53 2.63 -6.04
CA SER A 199 -20.37 2.83 -5.18
C SER A 199 -19.65 1.50 -4.94
N VAL A 200 -18.31 1.54 -4.97
CA VAL A 200 -17.47 0.34 -4.86
C VAL A 200 -16.38 0.58 -3.83
N GLY A 201 -16.31 -0.29 -2.82
CA GLY A 201 -15.29 -0.22 -1.78
C GLY A 201 -15.40 -1.38 -0.79
N VAL A 202 -14.26 -1.77 -0.21
CA VAL A 202 -14.19 -2.90 0.73
C VAL A 202 -14.56 -2.55 2.17
N ASP A 203 -14.64 -1.26 2.50
CA ASP A 203 -14.85 -0.75 3.86
C ASP A 203 -15.94 0.32 3.83
N TRP A 204 -17.16 -0.08 4.16
CA TRP A 204 -18.38 0.72 4.01
C TRP A 204 -18.30 2.04 4.78
N HIS A 205 -18.06 1.97 6.09
CA HIS A 205 -18.07 3.14 6.95
C HIS A 205 -16.92 4.08 6.65
N ARG A 206 -15.69 3.56 6.49
CA ARG A 206 -14.54 4.41 6.16
C ARG A 206 -14.68 5.08 4.79
N LYS A 207 -15.40 4.46 3.86
CA LYS A 207 -15.69 5.02 2.54
C LYS A 207 -16.89 5.98 2.54
N GLY A 208 -17.53 6.21 3.69
CA GLY A 208 -18.66 7.13 3.80
C GLY A 208 -19.87 6.65 3.00
N MET A 209 -20.04 5.33 2.87
CA MET A 209 -21.15 4.78 2.10
C MET A 209 -22.52 5.13 2.70
N ASP A 210 -22.60 5.27 4.03
CA ASP A 210 -23.80 5.78 4.71
C ASP A 210 -24.18 7.18 4.21
N THR A 211 -23.20 8.08 4.14
CA THR A 211 -23.37 9.45 3.60
C THR A 211 -23.76 9.43 2.13
N LEU A 212 -23.21 8.50 1.34
CA LEU A 212 -23.58 8.34 -0.06
C LEU A 212 -25.05 7.89 -0.22
N VAL A 213 -25.53 6.98 0.62
CA VAL A 213 -26.94 6.53 0.61
C VAL A 213 -27.87 7.68 1.00
N GLU A 214 -27.52 8.46 2.03
CA GLU A 214 -28.28 9.65 2.42
C GLU A 214 -28.34 10.68 1.29
N ALA A 215 -27.18 11.01 0.69
CA ALA A 215 -27.10 11.93 -0.43
C ALA A 215 -27.89 11.45 -1.64
N ALA A 216 -27.86 10.15 -1.95
CA ALA A 216 -28.64 9.56 -3.03
C ALA A 216 -30.15 9.65 -2.77
N GLY A 217 -30.59 9.49 -1.52
CA GLY A 217 -31.98 9.69 -1.12
C GLY A 217 -32.44 11.14 -1.34
N ILE A 218 -31.65 12.11 -0.88
CA ILE A 218 -31.92 13.54 -1.10
C ILE A 218 -31.99 13.86 -2.60
N ALA A 219 -31.04 13.34 -3.40
CA ALA A 219 -31.02 13.56 -4.83
C ALA A 219 -32.25 12.97 -5.54
N ARG A 220 -32.66 11.74 -5.17
CA ARG A 220 -33.86 11.10 -5.71
C ARG A 220 -35.11 11.94 -5.43
N ASP A 221 -35.27 12.42 -4.20
CA ASP A 221 -36.47 13.17 -3.79
C ASP A 221 -36.52 14.58 -4.43
N ALA A 222 -35.39 15.07 -4.95
CA ALA A 222 -35.28 16.35 -5.64
C ALA A 222 -35.42 16.26 -7.18
N LEU A 223 -35.37 15.06 -7.75
CA LEU A 223 -35.55 14.85 -9.18
C LEU A 223 -37.05 14.75 -9.51
N PRO A 224 -37.54 15.42 -10.57
CA PRO A 224 -38.90 15.24 -11.05
C PRO A 224 -39.07 13.81 -11.60
N ASP A 225 -40.31 13.30 -11.50
CA ASP A 225 -40.73 12.03 -12.11
C ASP A 225 -40.45 11.98 -13.61
#